data_AF-A0AAW0XDG1-F1
#
_entry.id   AF-A0AAW0XDG1-F1
#
_cell.length_a   1.000
_cell.length_b   1.000
_cell.length_c   1.000
_cell.angle_alpha   90.00
_cell.angle_beta   90.00
_cell.angle_gamma   90.00
#
_symmetry.space_group_name_H-M   'P 1'
#
loop_
_entity.id
_entity.type
_entity.pdbx_description
1 polymer ?
#
loop_
_entity_poly.entity_id
_entity_poly.type
_entity_poly.pdbx_seq_one_letter_code
_entity_poly.pdbx_strand_id
1 'polypeptide(L)'
;MLVKEFRVILPLTVEEYQVAQLYSVAEASKNETGGGEGVEVLKNEPFENYPLLGNRFSSGQYTYKIYHLKSKVPAFIRLLAPEGSLEVHEEAWNAYPYCRTIISNPGYMKEGFYISIETLHAPGDGEMENAHELSGEKLRLREVVPIDISNDPVKTADYKPDEDPTKFKSEKTGRGPLQGPEWWKSVIL
;
A
#
# COMPACT_ATOMS: atom_id res chain seq x y z
N MET A 1 -4.37 13.63 -14.60
CA MET A 1 -4.16 12.34 -13.89
C MET A 1 -2.67 12.17 -13.69
N LEU A 2 -2.23 11.95 -12.45
CA LEU A 2 -0.83 11.63 -12.13
C LEU A 2 -0.72 10.11 -12.05
N VAL A 3 0.32 9.52 -12.66
CA VAL A 3 0.56 8.07 -12.63
C VAL A 3 1.98 7.84 -12.11
N LYS A 4 2.10 7.24 -10.93
CA LYS A 4 3.38 6.83 -10.35
C LYS A 4 3.36 5.33 -10.08
N GLU A 5 4.46 4.67 -10.39
CA GLU A 5 4.70 3.25 -10.10
C GLU A 5 5.82 3.16 -9.06
N PHE A 6 5.46 2.86 -7.82
CA PHE A 6 6.43 2.67 -6.74
C PHE A 6 6.91 1.22 -6.74
N ARG A 7 8.22 1.02 -6.89
CA ARG A 7 8.83 -0.32 -6.89
C ARG A 7 9.55 -0.55 -5.58
N VAL A 8 9.01 -1.42 -4.73
CA VAL A 8 9.56 -1.72 -3.41
C VAL A 8 10.21 -3.10 -3.46
N ILE A 9 11.55 -3.15 -3.38
CA ILE A 9 12.29 -4.41 -3.32
C ILE A 9 12.37 -4.86 -1.87
N LEU A 10 12.07 -6.14 -1.59
CA LEU A 10 11.99 -6.67 -0.24
C LEU A 10 12.80 -7.98 -0.10
N PRO A 11 13.40 -8.27 1.08
CA PRO A 11 14.10 -9.52 1.36
C PRO A 11 13.11 -10.65 1.73
N LEU A 12 12.05 -10.80 0.94
CA LEU A 12 10.96 -11.76 1.15
C LEU A 12 10.59 -12.42 -0.18
N THR A 13 10.18 -13.69 -0.13
CA THR A 13 9.50 -14.31 -1.28
C THR A 13 8.08 -13.74 -1.43
N VAL A 14 7.47 -13.95 -2.60
CA VAL A 14 6.08 -13.55 -2.84
C VAL A 14 5.13 -14.27 -1.88
N GLU A 15 5.40 -15.53 -1.54
CA GLU A 15 4.58 -16.31 -0.60
C GLU A 15 4.70 -15.77 0.83
N GLU A 16 5.93 -15.43 1.27
CA GLU A 16 6.16 -14.83 2.58
C GLU A 16 5.49 -13.46 2.70
N TYR A 17 5.55 -12.65 1.64
CA TYR A 17 4.95 -11.31 1.63
C TYR A 17 3.44 -11.36 1.79
N GLN A 18 2.75 -12.37 1.23
CA GLN A 18 1.30 -12.53 1.40
C GLN A 18 0.89 -12.55 2.87
N VAL A 19 1.63 -13.31 3.69
CA VAL A 19 1.37 -13.42 5.13
C VAL A 19 1.85 -12.17 5.86
N ALA A 20 3.05 -11.67 5.53
CA ALA A 20 3.66 -10.52 6.17
C ALA A 20 2.82 -9.25 6.00
N GLN A 21 2.26 -9.02 4.81
CA GLN A 21 1.43 -7.86 4.52
C GLN A 21 0.16 -7.85 5.37
N LEU A 22 -0.55 -8.98 5.46
CA LEU A 22 -1.78 -9.07 6.24
C LEU A 22 -1.53 -8.80 7.73
N TYR A 23 -0.45 -9.36 8.28
CA TYR A 23 -0.03 -9.09 9.65
C TYR A 23 0.33 -7.62 9.86
N SER A 24 1.16 -7.06 8.96
CA SER A 24 1.63 -5.68 9.06
C SER A 24 0.48 -4.66 8.95
N VAL A 25 -0.49 -4.92 8.06
CA VAL A 25 -1.71 -4.09 7.94
C VAL A 25 -2.53 -4.14 9.23
N ALA A 26 -2.68 -5.32 9.86
CA ALA A 26 -3.41 -5.43 11.12
C ALA A 26 -2.72 -4.67 12.26
N GLU A 27 -1.40 -4.83 12.42
CA GLU A 27 -0.63 -4.11 13.46
C GLU A 27 -0.60 -2.60 13.21
N ALA A 28 -0.37 -2.16 11.96
CA ALA A 28 -0.43 -0.74 11.61
C ALA A 28 -1.83 -0.15 11.86
N SER A 29 -2.89 -0.86 11.50
CA SER A 29 -4.27 -0.41 11.75
C SER A 29 -4.55 -0.27 13.26
N LYS A 30 -4.01 -1.19 14.08
CA LYS A 30 -4.14 -1.14 15.54
C LYS A 30 -3.41 0.07 16.13
N ASN A 31 -2.19 0.38 15.65
CA ASN A 31 -1.42 1.54 16.09
C ASN A 31 -2.11 2.86 15.68
N GLU A 32 -2.82 2.85 14.56
CA GLU A 32 -3.54 4.01 14.05
C GLU A 32 -4.96 4.17 14.60
N THR A 33 -5.50 3.21 15.35
CA THR A 33 -6.88 3.26 15.85
C THR A 33 -6.92 3.66 17.33
N GLY A 34 -7.64 4.73 17.67
CA GLY A 34 -7.79 5.20 19.05
C GLY A 34 -8.71 6.42 19.19
N GLY A 35 -9.38 6.55 20.34
CA GLY A 35 -10.13 7.77 20.69
C GLY A 35 -11.53 7.94 20.08
N GLY A 36 -12.15 6.87 19.57
CA GLY A 36 -13.47 6.92 18.92
C GLY A 36 -13.42 7.25 17.42
N GLU A 37 -12.21 7.34 16.86
CA GLU A 37 -11.94 7.50 15.43
C GLU A 37 -11.05 6.36 14.93
N GLY A 38 -11.23 5.97 13.66
CA GLY A 38 -10.52 4.82 13.12
C GLY A 38 -11.09 4.32 11.81
N VAL A 39 -10.75 3.07 11.52
CA VAL A 39 -11.14 2.35 10.31
C VAL A 39 -12.42 1.56 10.60
N GLU A 40 -13.53 1.95 9.99
CA GLU A 40 -14.77 1.19 10.02
C GLU A 40 -14.77 0.17 8.87
N VAL A 41 -14.81 -1.12 9.19
CA VAL A 41 -14.89 -2.18 8.18
C VAL A 41 -16.35 -2.51 7.92
N LEU A 42 -16.88 -2.09 6.77
CA LEU A 42 -18.28 -2.32 6.37
C LEU A 42 -18.48 -3.66 5.67
N LYS A 43 -17.51 -4.08 4.85
CA LYS A 43 -17.52 -5.39 4.18
C LYS A 43 -16.16 -6.03 4.25
N ASN A 44 -16.17 -7.35 4.42
CA ASN A 44 -15.01 -8.22 4.33
C ASN A 44 -15.50 -9.61 3.90
N GLU A 45 -15.59 -9.81 2.59
CA GLU A 45 -16.22 -10.99 2.00
C GLU A 45 -15.44 -11.47 0.76
N PRO A 46 -15.49 -12.76 0.42
CA PRO A 46 -14.91 -13.24 -0.83
C PRO A 46 -15.65 -12.64 -2.03
N PHE A 47 -14.93 -12.47 -3.14
CA PHE A 47 -15.52 -12.11 -4.44
C PHE A 47 -15.11 -13.10 -5.52
N GLU A 48 -15.95 -13.21 -6.55
CA GLU A 48 -15.71 -14.01 -7.76
C GLU A 48 -16.20 -13.25 -8.99
N ASN A 49 -15.72 -13.66 -10.17
CA ASN A 49 -16.13 -13.12 -11.48
C ASN A 49 -15.94 -11.60 -11.64
N TYR A 50 -14.99 -11.00 -10.91
CA TYR A 50 -14.64 -9.59 -11.05
C TYR A 50 -13.27 -9.46 -11.73
N PRO A 51 -13.21 -9.21 -13.05
CA PRO A 51 -11.96 -9.24 -13.79
C PRO A 51 -11.00 -8.11 -13.39
N LEU A 52 -9.78 -8.50 -13.10
CA LEU A 52 -8.66 -7.65 -12.72
C LEU A 52 -7.46 -7.94 -13.63
N LEU A 53 -6.68 -6.91 -13.92
CA LEU A 53 -5.50 -6.95 -14.79
C LEU A 53 -5.72 -7.80 -16.06
N GLY A 54 -6.60 -7.34 -16.96
CA GLY A 54 -6.83 -8.03 -18.23
C GLY A 54 -7.42 -9.45 -18.09
N ASN A 55 -8.27 -9.69 -17.09
CA ASN A 55 -8.88 -10.99 -16.74
C ASN A 55 -7.89 -12.03 -16.17
N ARG A 56 -6.67 -11.65 -15.83
CA ARG A 56 -5.68 -12.56 -15.22
C ARG A 56 -6.05 -12.96 -13.79
N PHE A 57 -6.80 -12.10 -13.10
CA PHE A 57 -7.32 -12.35 -11.76
C PHE A 57 -8.82 -12.07 -11.75
N SER A 58 -9.60 -12.87 -11.05
CA SER A 58 -11.07 -12.73 -11.06
C SER A 58 -11.77 -13.08 -9.75
N SER A 59 -11.03 -13.56 -8.76
CA SER A 59 -11.54 -13.91 -7.43
C SER A 59 -10.52 -13.58 -6.35
N GLY A 60 -11.00 -13.43 -5.12
CA GLY A 60 -10.17 -13.03 -3.99
C GLY A 60 -11.01 -12.54 -2.82
N GLN A 61 -10.45 -11.64 -2.01
CA GLN A 61 -11.14 -11.00 -0.89
C GLN A 61 -11.47 -9.55 -1.24
N TYR A 62 -12.72 -9.15 -1.02
CA TYR A 62 -13.17 -7.77 -1.14
C TYR A 62 -13.36 -7.17 0.25
N THR A 63 -12.81 -5.96 0.44
CA THR A 63 -13.07 -5.17 1.64
C THR A 63 -13.58 -3.79 1.29
N TYR A 64 -14.54 -3.31 2.09
CA TYR A 64 -15.00 -1.94 2.02
C TYR A 64 -14.86 -1.31 3.40
N LYS A 65 -14.11 -0.22 3.48
CA LYS A 65 -13.81 0.48 4.73
C LYS A 65 -14.08 1.98 4.62
N ILE A 66 -14.40 2.60 5.74
CA ILE A 66 -14.50 4.05 5.88
C ILE A 66 -13.48 4.51 6.92
N TYR A 67 -12.63 5.44 6.52
CA TYR A 67 -11.70 6.14 7.40
C TYR A 67 -12.32 7.46 7.86
N HIS A 68 -12.52 7.58 9.17
CA HIS A 68 -13.01 8.80 9.81
C HIS A 68 -11.82 9.66 10.24
N LEU A 69 -11.54 10.76 9.53
CA LEU A 69 -10.30 11.55 9.68
C LEU A 69 -10.44 12.80 10.56
N LYS A 70 -11.58 12.99 11.24
CA LYS A 70 -11.96 14.27 11.84
C LYS A 70 -10.92 14.77 12.86
N SER A 71 -10.45 13.96 13.80
CA SER A 71 -9.43 14.28 14.81
C SER A 71 -7.99 14.14 14.29
N LYS A 72 -7.76 13.44 13.18
CA LYS A 72 -6.42 13.23 12.61
C LYS A 72 -5.94 14.38 11.72
N VAL A 73 -6.83 15.24 11.25
CA VAL A 73 -6.45 16.45 10.51
C VAL A 73 -6.24 17.64 11.45
N PRO A 74 -5.27 18.53 11.17
CA PRO A 74 -5.05 19.76 11.94
C PRO A 74 -6.34 20.55 12.20
N ALA A 75 -6.44 21.22 13.36
CA ALA A 75 -7.67 21.90 13.79
C ALA A 75 -8.18 22.96 12.79
N PHE A 76 -7.27 23.63 12.06
CA PHE A 76 -7.66 24.59 11.03
C PHE A 76 -8.31 23.90 9.80
N ILE A 77 -7.91 22.67 9.47
CA ILE A 77 -8.54 21.88 8.40
C ILE A 77 -9.94 21.48 8.85
N ARG A 78 -10.13 21.01 10.09
CA ARG A 78 -11.46 20.70 10.63
C ARG A 78 -12.45 21.86 10.55
N LEU A 79 -12.00 23.08 10.85
CA LEU A 79 -12.86 24.27 10.89
C LEU A 79 -13.32 24.70 9.48
N LEU A 80 -12.50 24.40 8.47
CA LEU A 80 -12.74 24.76 7.07
C LEU A 80 -13.34 23.62 6.24
N ALA A 81 -13.24 22.39 6.73
CA ALA A 81 -13.68 21.16 6.08
C ALA A 81 -15.22 21.12 6.01
N PRO A 82 -15.81 21.05 4.80
CA PRO A 82 -17.24 20.89 4.62
C PRO A 82 -17.75 19.57 5.23
N GLU A 83 -19.03 19.51 5.56
CA GLU A 83 -19.67 18.29 6.06
C GLU A 83 -19.44 17.11 5.09
N GLY A 84 -19.06 15.94 5.60
CA GLY A 84 -18.74 14.75 4.80
C GLY A 84 -17.37 14.76 4.09
N SER A 85 -16.58 15.83 4.19
CA SER A 85 -15.25 15.91 3.54
C SER A 85 -14.13 15.17 4.29
N LEU A 86 -14.38 14.74 5.53
CA LEU A 86 -13.41 14.06 6.39
C LEU A 86 -13.65 12.54 6.49
N GLU A 87 -14.50 12.01 5.62
CA GLU A 87 -14.74 10.57 5.47
C GLU A 87 -14.11 10.09 4.16
N VAL A 88 -13.21 9.12 4.26
CA VAL A 88 -12.53 8.54 3.10
C VAL A 88 -12.93 7.09 2.96
N HIS A 89 -13.41 6.73 1.78
CA HIS A 89 -13.89 5.40 1.46
C HIS A 89 -12.78 4.62 0.77
N GLU A 90 -12.51 3.40 1.23
CA GLU A 90 -11.56 2.46 0.63
C GLU A 90 -12.30 1.19 0.22
N GLU A 91 -12.30 0.92 -1.07
CA GLU A 91 -12.70 -0.38 -1.62
C GLU A 91 -11.46 -1.10 -2.13
N ALA A 92 -11.22 -2.33 -1.67
CA ALA A 92 -10.07 -3.13 -2.08
C ALA A 92 -10.49 -4.51 -2.57
N TRP A 93 -9.94 -4.92 -3.71
CA TRP A 93 -10.05 -6.26 -4.29
C TRP A 93 -8.67 -6.91 -4.21
N ASN A 94 -8.46 -7.73 -3.19
CA ASN A 94 -7.23 -8.48 -2.98
C ASN A 94 -7.35 -9.85 -3.66
N ALA A 95 -6.78 -9.97 -4.86
CA ALA A 95 -6.64 -11.21 -5.62
C ALA A 95 -5.16 -11.59 -5.71
N TYR A 96 -4.53 -11.76 -4.53
CA TYR A 96 -3.10 -11.98 -4.40
C TYR A 96 -2.55 -12.97 -5.45
N PRO A 97 -1.47 -12.64 -6.18
CA PRO A 97 -0.51 -11.56 -5.94
C PRO A 97 -0.91 -10.17 -6.47
N TYR A 98 -2.11 -10.00 -7.02
CA TYR A 98 -2.58 -8.69 -7.48
C TYR A 98 -3.59 -8.08 -6.52
N CYS A 99 -3.51 -6.78 -6.29
CA CYS A 99 -4.49 -6.05 -5.50
C CYS A 99 -4.86 -4.75 -6.21
N ARG A 100 -6.15 -4.40 -6.18
CA ARG A 100 -6.63 -3.08 -6.58
C ARG A 100 -7.34 -2.44 -5.40
N THR A 101 -6.96 -1.23 -5.06
CA THR A 101 -7.60 -0.41 -4.03
C THR A 101 -8.03 0.92 -4.62
N ILE A 102 -9.28 1.29 -4.41
CA ILE A 102 -9.86 2.57 -4.81
C ILE A 102 -10.18 3.36 -3.55
N ILE A 103 -9.60 4.55 -3.46
CA ILE A 103 -9.86 5.49 -2.37
C ILE A 103 -10.64 6.67 -2.94
N SER A 104 -11.77 7.01 -2.32
CA SER A 104 -12.66 8.09 -2.76
C SER A 104 -13.23 8.90 -1.59
N ASN A 105 -13.86 10.04 -1.90
CA ASN A 105 -14.59 10.85 -0.93
C ASN A 105 -15.99 11.18 -1.51
N PRO A 106 -16.93 10.23 -1.46
CA PRO A 106 -18.24 10.37 -2.11
C PRO A 106 -19.12 11.44 -1.47
N GLY A 107 -18.96 11.69 -0.16
CA GLY A 107 -19.76 12.66 0.58
C GLY A 107 -19.54 14.12 0.13
N TYR A 108 -18.35 14.45 -0.36
CA TYR A 108 -18.00 15.83 -0.72
C TYR A 108 -17.40 15.96 -2.13
N MET A 109 -16.26 15.32 -2.41
CA MET A 109 -15.58 15.47 -3.71
C MET A 109 -16.25 14.68 -4.86
N LYS A 110 -17.03 13.64 -4.53
CA LYS A 110 -17.74 12.79 -5.52
C LYS A 110 -16.74 12.30 -6.59
N GLU A 111 -17.11 12.38 -7.87
CA GLU A 111 -16.27 12.00 -9.02
C GLU A 111 -15.05 12.91 -9.23
N GLY A 112 -14.94 14.03 -8.50
CA GLY A 112 -13.81 14.97 -8.60
C GLY A 112 -12.53 14.45 -7.94
N PHE A 113 -12.58 13.35 -7.19
CA PHE A 113 -11.43 12.78 -6.50
C PHE A 113 -11.49 11.25 -6.43
N TYR A 114 -10.41 10.62 -6.86
CA TYR A 114 -10.12 9.24 -6.53
C TYR A 114 -8.61 9.00 -6.53
N ILE A 115 -8.17 8.01 -5.77
CA ILE A 115 -6.84 7.42 -5.86
C ILE A 115 -7.03 5.94 -6.19
N SER A 116 -6.38 5.47 -7.24
CA SER A 116 -6.33 4.05 -7.59
C SER A 116 -4.95 3.52 -7.32
N ILE A 117 -4.84 2.56 -6.41
CA ILE A 117 -3.60 1.86 -6.08
C ILE A 117 -3.76 0.44 -6.65
N GLU A 118 -3.01 0.14 -7.69
CA GLU A 118 -2.92 -1.20 -8.27
C GLU A 118 -1.53 -1.74 -7.94
N THR A 119 -1.46 -2.96 -7.41
CA THR A 119 -0.22 -3.57 -6.93
C THR A 119 -0.10 -4.99 -7.46
N LEU A 120 1.07 -5.32 -8.02
CA LEU A 120 1.42 -6.67 -8.40
C LEU A 120 2.66 -7.09 -7.60
N HIS A 121 2.53 -8.16 -6.82
CA HIS A 121 3.66 -8.77 -6.13
C HIS A 121 4.32 -9.78 -7.08
N ALA A 122 5.60 -9.58 -7.40
CA ALA A 122 6.30 -10.40 -8.37
C ALA A 122 7.70 -10.76 -7.85
N PRO A 123 8.22 -11.97 -8.17
CA PRO A 123 9.61 -12.29 -7.90
C PRO A 123 10.53 -11.46 -8.80
N GLY A 124 11.73 -11.16 -8.31
CA GLY A 124 12.76 -10.46 -9.07
C GLY A 124 13.32 -9.25 -8.32
N ASP A 125 13.91 -8.34 -9.08
CA ASP A 125 14.69 -7.18 -8.62
C ASP A 125 14.01 -5.85 -8.92
N GLY A 126 12.73 -5.87 -9.30
CA GLY A 126 11.97 -4.65 -9.63
C GLY A 126 12.20 -4.14 -11.05
N GLU A 127 12.82 -4.90 -11.95
CA GLU A 127 13.05 -4.50 -13.35
C GLU A 127 11.92 -4.90 -14.31
N MET A 128 10.78 -5.39 -13.80
CA MET A 128 9.64 -5.78 -14.64
C MET A 128 9.02 -4.58 -15.34
N GLU A 129 9.14 -4.54 -16.67
CA GLU A 129 8.54 -3.47 -17.47
C GLU A 129 7.04 -3.65 -17.68
N ASN A 130 6.32 -2.52 -17.58
CA ASN A 130 4.87 -2.42 -17.73
C ASN A 130 4.06 -3.54 -17.04
N ALA A 131 4.39 -3.85 -15.78
CA ALA A 131 3.79 -4.95 -15.01
C ALA A 131 2.25 -4.91 -14.94
N HIS A 132 1.67 -3.72 -15.05
CA HIS A 132 0.23 -3.47 -15.01
C HIS A 132 -0.43 -3.39 -16.39
N GLU A 133 0.29 -3.71 -17.47
CA GLU A 133 -0.23 -3.71 -18.84
C GLU A 133 -0.91 -2.37 -19.19
N LEU A 134 -0.31 -1.26 -18.75
CA LEU A 134 -0.84 0.07 -18.96
C LEU A 134 -0.97 0.36 -20.46
N SER A 135 -2.02 1.09 -20.82
CA SER A 135 -2.17 1.63 -22.18
C SER A 135 -0.99 2.55 -22.51
N GLY A 136 -0.70 2.72 -23.80
CA GLY A 136 0.41 3.59 -24.24
C GLY A 136 0.32 5.03 -23.72
N GLU A 137 -0.89 5.56 -23.52
CA GLU A 137 -1.10 6.87 -22.91
C GLU A 137 -0.71 6.90 -21.43
N LYS A 138 -1.23 5.96 -20.63
CA LYS A 138 -0.91 5.87 -19.19
C LYS A 138 0.56 5.55 -18.96
N LEU A 139 1.13 4.65 -19.77
CA LEU A 139 2.52 4.26 -19.71
C LEU A 139 3.46 5.43 -19.98
N ARG A 140 3.11 6.32 -20.92
CA ARG A 140 3.88 7.55 -21.19
C ARG A 140 3.82 8.57 -20.05
N LEU A 141 2.72 8.60 -19.29
CA LEU A 141 2.56 9.47 -18.13
C LEU A 141 3.18 8.87 -16.84
N ARG A 142 3.52 7.57 -16.86
CA ARG A 142 4.05 6.85 -15.71
C ARG A 142 5.45 7.34 -15.35
N GLU A 143 5.60 7.75 -14.10
CA GLU A 143 6.90 7.91 -13.45
C GLU A 143 7.19 6.67 -12.61
N VAL A 144 8.33 6.01 -12.84
CA VAL A 144 8.79 4.87 -12.02
C VAL A 144 9.64 5.43 -10.88
N VAL A 145 9.30 5.04 -9.65
CA VAL A 145 9.97 5.49 -8.42
C VAL A 145 10.45 4.27 -7.65
N PRO A 146 11.74 3.92 -7.67
CA PRO A 146 12.27 2.89 -6.79
C PRO A 146 12.20 3.36 -5.33
N ILE A 147 11.85 2.45 -4.43
CA ILE A 147 11.90 2.67 -2.98
C ILE A 147 12.94 1.71 -2.40
N ASP A 148 13.99 2.26 -1.81
CA ASP A 148 15.02 1.52 -1.09
C ASP A 148 14.79 1.66 0.42
N ILE A 149 14.20 0.62 1.03
CA ILE A 149 13.87 0.59 2.45
C ILE A 149 15.07 0.73 3.40
N SER A 150 16.30 0.61 2.89
CA SER A 150 17.53 0.72 3.68
C SER A 150 18.21 2.07 3.52
N ASN A 151 18.16 2.66 2.31
CA ASN A 151 18.97 3.81 1.95
C ASN A 151 18.16 5.10 1.71
N ASP A 152 16.84 5.00 1.48
CA ASP A 152 16.00 6.19 1.30
C ASP A 152 15.88 6.98 2.61
N PRO A 153 15.88 8.32 2.55
CA PRO A 153 15.82 9.16 3.74
C PRO A 153 14.45 9.04 4.43
N VAL A 154 14.47 8.73 5.72
CA VAL A 154 13.29 8.77 6.60
C VAL A 154 13.28 10.08 7.37
N LYS A 155 12.10 10.71 7.51
CA LYS A 155 11.97 11.93 8.32
C LYS A 155 12.29 11.61 9.78
N THR A 156 12.96 12.54 10.46
CA THR A 156 13.34 12.36 11.87
C THR A 156 12.15 12.07 12.79
N ALA A 157 10.98 12.62 12.51
CA ALA A 157 9.76 12.39 13.29
C ALA A 157 9.17 10.97 13.12
N ASP A 158 9.46 10.31 11.99
CA ASP A 158 8.94 8.98 11.65
C ASP A 158 9.95 7.87 11.96
N TYR A 159 11.23 8.22 12.15
CA TYR A 159 12.30 7.25 12.38
C TYR A 159 12.19 6.58 13.75
N LYS A 160 12.17 5.25 13.76
CA LYS A 160 12.27 4.43 14.96
C LYS A 160 13.41 3.41 14.82
N PRO A 161 14.37 3.36 15.77
CA PRO A 161 15.52 2.46 15.66
C PRO A 161 15.18 0.96 15.56
N ASP A 162 14.04 0.55 16.12
CA ASP A 162 13.51 -0.82 16.11
C ASP A 162 12.75 -1.17 14.83
N GLU A 163 12.43 -0.18 13.98
CA GLU A 163 11.82 -0.35 12.66
C GLU A 163 12.85 -0.14 11.53
N ASP A 164 14.14 0.00 11.85
CA ASP A 164 15.23 0.28 10.92
C ASP A 164 15.82 -1.02 10.30
N PRO A 165 15.61 -1.28 8.99
CA PRO A 165 16.11 -2.51 8.34
C PRO A 165 17.64 -2.61 8.30
N THR A 166 18.35 -1.49 8.44
CA THR A 166 19.82 -1.44 8.47
C THR A 166 20.42 -1.87 9.81
N LYS A 167 19.56 -2.01 10.83
CA LYS A 167 19.91 -2.43 12.20
C LYS A 167 19.28 -3.76 12.59
N PHE A 168 18.21 -4.16 11.91
CA PHE A 168 17.48 -5.40 12.22
C PHE A 168 18.14 -6.64 11.61
N LYS A 169 18.26 -7.71 12.40
CA LYS A 169 18.61 -9.05 11.92
C LYS A 169 17.60 -10.05 12.45
N SER A 170 16.97 -10.79 11.55
CA SER A 170 16.02 -11.84 11.92
C SER A 170 16.74 -12.99 12.60
N GLU A 171 16.34 -13.33 13.83
CA GLU A 171 16.88 -14.50 14.54
C GLU A 171 16.43 -15.82 13.90
N LYS A 172 15.25 -15.84 13.27
CA LYS A 172 14.66 -17.05 12.68
C LYS A 172 15.24 -17.39 11.31
N THR A 173 15.51 -16.38 10.50
CA THR A 173 15.94 -16.55 9.10
C THR A 173 17.38 -16.12 8.85
N GLY A 174 17.98 -15.36 9.78
CA GLY A 174 19.31 -14.79 9.62
C GLY A 174 19.40 -13.61 8.63
N ARG A 175 18.29 -13.24 7.96
CA ARG A 175 18.24 -12.11 7.02
C ARG A 175 18.47 -10.78 7.74
N GLY A 176 19.15 -9.86 7.05
CA GLY A 176 19.56 -8.57 7.60
C GLY A 176 20.85 -8.64 8.44
N PRO A 177 21.39 -7.49 8.86
CA PRO A 177 20.93 -6.14 8.51
C PRO A 177 21.11 -5.82 7.03
N LEU A 178 20.19 -5.04 6.48
CA LEU A 178 20.23 -4.63 5.07
C LEU A 178 21.14 -3.41 4.95
N GLN A 179 22.32 -3.58 4.36
CA GLN A 179 23.34 -2.53 4.31
C GLN A 179 23.95 -2.40 2.93
N GLY A 180 24.31 -1.17 2.58
CA GLY A 180 24.95 -0.84 1.31
C GLY A 180 23.96 -0.65 0.15
N PRO A 181 24.46 -0.15 -0.99
CA PRO A 181 23.68 -0.05 -2.21
C PRO A 181 23.34 -1.44 -2.74
N GLU A 182 22.17 -1.59 -3.36
CA GLU A 182 21.73 -2.83 -3.99
C GLU A 182 21.77 -4.06 -3.06
N TRP A 183 21.49 -3.86 -1.76
CA TRP A 183 21.55 -4.91 -0.74
C TRP A 183 20.80 -6.18 -1.15
N TRP A 184 19.71 -6.03 -1.91
CA TRP A 184 18.87 -7.13 -2.42
C TRP A 184 19.62 -8.14 -3.30
N LYS A 185 20.71 -7.74 -3.96
CA LYS A 185 21.56 -8.65 -4.75
C LYS A 185 22.34 -9.66 -3.91
N SER A 186 22.51 -9.35 -2.62
CA SER A 186 23.30 -10.16 -1.67
C SER A 186 22.45 -10.96 -0.69
N VAL A 187 21.13 -10.72 -0.65
CA VAL A 187 20.21 -11.42 0.24
C VAL A 187 19.88 -12.79 -0.33
N ILE A 188 20.08 -13.82 0.48
CA ILE A 188 19.63 -15.19 0.19
C ILE A 188 18.23 -15.34 0.81
N LEU A 189 17.23 -15.65 -0.04
CA LEU A 189 15.84 -15.89 0.36
C LEU A 189 15.63 -17.33 0.82
#